data_AF-A0ABD0MYZ4-F1
#
_entry.id   AF-A0ABD0MYZ4-F1
#
_cell.length_a   1.000
_cell.length_b   1.000
_cell.length_c   1.000
_cell.angle_alpha   90.00
_cell.angle_beta   90.00
_cell.angle_gamma   90.00
#
_symmetry.space_group_name_H-M   'P 1'
#
loop_
_entity.id
_entity.type
_entity.pdbx_description
1 polymer ?
#
loop_
_entity_poly.entity_id
_entity_poly.type
_entity_poly.pdbx_seq_one_letter_code
_entity_poly.pdbx_strand_id
1 'polypeptide(L)' 'DHNAVAERLKFDVALNSVDDQYKGCRENMAKRVEYLKKELRNSDAFNRAWKK' A
#
# COMPACT_ATOMS: atom_id res chain seq x y z
N ASP A 1 5.74 -22.25 -22.51
CA ASP A 1 4.95 -22.91 -21.45
C ASP A 1 4.78 -21.91 -20.31
N HIS A 2 3.68 -21.14 -20.31
CA HIS A 2 3.43 -20.05 -19.36
C HIS A 2 2.48 -20.50 -18.21
N ASN A 3 2.20 -21.79 -18.10
CA ASN A 3 1.04 -22.29 -17.33
C ASN A 3 1.36 -22.81 -15.92
N ALA A 4 2.62 -22.85 -15.47
CA ALA A 4 2.94 -23.43 -14.16
C ALA A 4 2.79 -22.46 -12.96
N VAL A 5 2.65 -21.15 -13.21
CA VAL A 5 2.58 -20.13 -12.15
C VAL A 5 1.13 -19.68 -11.89
N ALA A 6 0.27 -19.72 -12.91
CA ALA A 6 -1.11 -19.25 -12.82
C ALA A 6 -2.00 -20.14 -11.92
N GLU A 7 -1.72 -21.44 -11.79
CA GLU A 7 -2.53 -22.33 -10.94
C GLU A 7 -2.32 -22.14 -9.42
N ARG A 8 -1.22 -21.49 -8.99
CA ARG A 8 -0.92 -21.34 -7.54
C ARG A 8 -1.54 -20.11 -6.89
N LEU A 9 -2.01 -19.14 -7.67
CA LEU A 9 -2.65 -17.93 -7.17
C LEU A 9 -4.04 -17.82 -7.79
N LYS A 10 -5.05 -18.25 -7.04
CA LYS A 10 -6.45 -18.07 -7.44
C LYS A 10 -6.81 -16.60 -7.22
N PHE A 11 -7.50 -16.00 -8.20
CA PHE A 11 -8.15 -14.72 -7.98
C PHE A 11 -9.18 -14.86 -6.87
N ASP A 12 -9.11 -13.95 -5.90
CA ASP A 12 -10.07 -13.82 -4.82
C ASP A 12 -10.45 -12.35 -4.63
N VAL A 13 -11.28 -12.06 -3.64
CA VAL A 13 -11.68 -10.67 -3.30
C VAL A 13 -10.64 -9.95 -2.44
N ALA A 14 -9.44 -10.50 -2.29
CA ALA A 14 -8.31 -9.94 -1.55
C ALA A 14 -8.65 -9.55 -0.10
N LEU A 15 -9.26 -10.46 0.67
CA LEU A 15 -9.71 -10.23 2.06
C LEU A 15 -8.63 -9.70 3.02
N ASN A 16 -7.35 -9.95 2.72
CA ASN A 16 -6.21 -9.53 3.54
C ASN A 16 -5.54 -8.25 3.01
N SER A 17 -6.10 -7.61 1.98
CA SER A 17 -5.57 -6.37 1.42
C SER A 17 -5.95 -5.16 2.28
N VAL A 18 -5.11 -4.13 2.24
CA VAL A 18 -5.47 -2.80 2.77
C VAL A 18 -6.11 -2.01 1.63
N ASP A 19 -7.43 -1.92 1.63
CA ASP A 19 -8.25 -1.33 0.56
C ASP A 19 -9.03 -0.09 1.02
N ASP A 20 -8.43 0.71 1.91
CA ASP A 20 -9.07 1.85 2.56
C ASP A 20 -9.58 2.89 1.53
N GLN A 21 -10.90 3.16 1.59
CA GLN A 21 -11.58 4.14 0.75
C GLN A 21 -11.53 5.56 1.31
N TYR A 22 -11.09 5.71 2.57
CA TYR A 22 -11.04 6.98 3.31
C TYR A 22 -12.38 7.72 3.42
N LYS A 23 -13.51 7.00 3.33
CA LYS A 23 -14.86 7.59 3.37
C LYS A 23 -15.14 8.16 4.76
N GLY A 24 -15.44 9.46 4.84
CA GLY A 24 -15.74 10.15 6.10
C GLY A 24 -14.51 10.54 6.93
N CYS A 25 -13.30 10.12 6.56
CA CYS A 25 -12.07 10.43 7.30
C CYS A 25 -10.98 11.13 6.45
N ARG A 26 -11.22 11.34 5.15
CA ARG A 26 -10.25 11.94 4.20
C ARG A 26 -9.58 13.20 4.73
N GLU A 27 -10.36 14.18 5.21
CA GLU A 27 -9.82 15.46 5.69
C GLU A 27 -8.94 15.30 6.93
N ASN A 28 -9.29 14.36 7.81
CA ASN A 28 -8.49 14.04 8.99
C ASN A 28 -7.21 13.32 8.61
N MET A 29 -7.26 12.40 7.64
CA MET A 29 -6.07 11.71 7.14
C MET A 29 -5.10 12.64 6.42
N ALA A 30 -5.59 13.63 5.68
CA ALA A 30 -4.74 14.64 5.03
C ALA A 30 -3.91 15.46 6.03
N LYS A 31 -4.39 15.65 7.25
CA LYS A 31 -3.68 16.37 8.32
C LYS A 31 -2.61 15.51 9.01
N ARG A 32 -2.62 14.19 8.81
CA ARG A 32 -1.73 13.24 9.50
C ARG A 32 -0.41 13.01 8.78
N VAL A 33 0.36 14.09 8.66
CA VAL A 33 1.68 14.11 7.99
C VAL A 33 2.73 13.24 8.72
N GLU A 34 2.50 12.89 9.99
CA GLU A 34 3.37 12.03 10.78
C GLU A 34 3.55 10.64 10.18
N TYR A 35 2.55 10.10 9.47
CA TYR A 35 2.66 8.79 8.84
C TYR A 35 3.68 8.80 7.71
N LEU A 36 3.69 9.82 6.86
CA LEU A 36 4.70 9.94 5.80
C LEU A 36 6.12 9.97 6.39
N LYS A 37 6.33 10.74 7.46
CA LYS A 37 7.64 10.79 8.16
C LYS A 37 8.06 9.41 8.68
N LYS A 38 7.09 8.62 9.19
CA LYS A 38 7.32 7.26 9.67
C LYS A 38 7.67 6.32 8.51
N GLU A 39 6.91 6.35 7.41
CA GLU A 39 7.16 5.49 6.24
C GLU A 39 8.53 5.77 5.60
N LEU A 40 8.89 7.05 5.44
CA LEU A 40 10.21 7.47 4.94
C LEU A 40 11.37 7.00 5.82
N ARG A 41 11.14 6.83 7.13
CA ARG A 41 12.15 6.30 8.05
C ARG A 41 12.19 4.77 8.05
N ASN A 42 11.04 4.12 7.89
CA ASN A 42 10.91 2.68 8.01
C ASN A 42 11.36 1.93 6.75
N SER A 43 11.39 2.59 5.59
CA SER A 43 11.76 1.96 4.33
C SER A 43 12.67 2.87 3.51
N ASP A 44 13.94 2.46 3.36
CA ASP A 44 14.90 3.14 2.51
C ASP A 44 14.48 3.13 1.04
N ALA A 45 13.85 2.04 0.58
CA ALA A 45 13.37 1.93 -0.79
C ALA A 45 12.24 2.94 -1.05
N PHE A 46 11.28 3.04 -0.13
CA PHE A 46 10.21 4.02 -0.21
C PHE A 46 10.75 5.45 -0.14
N ASN A 47 11.69 5.72 0.77
CA ASN A 47 12.34 7.03 0.90
C ASN A 47 13.07 7.46 -0.37
N ARG A 48 13.82 6.54 -0.99
CA ARG A 48 14.48 6.81 -2.28
C ARG A 48 13.48 7.05 -3.41
N ALA A 49 12.38 6.30 -3.46
CA ALA A 49 11.34 6.46 -4.48
C ALA A 49 10.58 7.79 -4.32
N TRP A 50 10.30 8.21 -3.09
CA TRP A 50 9.58 9.45 -2.79
C TRP A 50 10.39 10.73 -3.08
N LYS A 51 11.72 10.67 -2.97
CA LYS A 51 12.63 11.81 -3.22
C LYS A 51 13.00 12.00 -4.69
N LYS A 52 12.65 11.06 -5.56
CA LYS A 52 12.87 11.13 -7.00
C LYS A 52 11.70 11.84 -7.68
#